data_AF-A0AAJ5YVU2-F1
#
_entry.id   AF-A0AAJ5YVU2-F1
#
_cell.length_a   1.000
_cell.length_b   1.000
_cell.length_c   1.000
_cell.angle_alpha   90.00
_cell.angle_beta   90.00
_cell.angle_gamma   90.00
#
_symmetry.space_group_name_H-M   'P 1'
#
loop_
_entity.id
_entity.type
_entity.pdbx_description
1 polymer ?
#
loop_
_entity_poly.entity_id
_entity_poly.type
_entity_poly.pdbx_seq_one_letter_code
_entity_poly.pdbx_strand_id
1 'polypeptide(L)'
;MSEQKDMSETPTSSTLRNSSSEPGSSAYAPSFLVEEFKRQGQFDQIRKRILQEFQQSGHYPGFLQQAEESMLRFVESHADRLVFRDARLRHSDLMRELDQNPLLDQLVENISQQPNSAEIAADPAKPALLGQHCSTAYDIRQQIHAMVQAEDAKRAAESADG
;
A
#
# COMPACT_ATOMS: atom_id res chain seq x y z
N MET A 1 -48.64 52.46 3.07
CA MET A 1 -48.43 51.60 1.89
C MET A 1 -48.79 50.18 2.28
N SER A 2 -49.76 49.63 1.58
CA SER A 2 -50.39 48.32 1.76
C SER A 2 -49.60 47.21 1.03
N GLU A 3 -50.12 45.97 1.18
CA GLU A 3 -49.86 44.73 0.42
C GLU A 3 -48.72 43.84 0.98
N GLN A 4 -48.98 42.79 1.76
CA GLN A 4 -49.60 41.47 1.49
C GLN A 4 -48.95 40.65 0.34
N LYS A 5 -48.33 39.52 0.71
CA LYS A 5 -48.52 38.19 0.07
C LYS A 5 -47.90 37.11 0.98
N ASP A 6 -48.67 36.40 1.79
CA ASP A 6 -49.47 35.19 1.54
C ASP A 6 -48.69 33.90 1.29
N MET A 7 -49.18 32.84 1.98
CA MET A 7 -49.14 31.40 1.64
C MET A 7 -47.77 30.69 1.69
N SER A 8 -47.61 29.46 2.18
CA SER A 8 -48.50 28.44 2.76
C SER A 8 -47.62 27.21 3.08
N GLU A 9 -47.97 26.50 4.15
CA GLU A 9 -47.90 25.05 4.37
C GLU A 9 -47.01 24.18 3.46
N THR A 10 -46.03 23.49 4.07
CA THR A 10 -46.00 22.02 4.29
C THR A 10 -44.56 21.49 4.37
N PRO A 11 -44.28 20.51 5.26
CA PRO A 11 -43.01 19.82 5.31
C PRO A 11 -42.96 18.76 4.21
N THR A 12 -42.16 18.98 3.17
CA THR A 12 -41.96 17.94 2.15
C THR A 12 -40.91 16.95 2.62
N SER A 13 -41.40 15.88 3.23
CA SER A 13 -40.79 14.56 3.16
C SER A 13 -40.23 14.32 1.76
N SER A 14 -38.91 14.24 1.64
CA SER A 14 -38.28 13.45 0.59
C SER A 14 -37.67 12.24 1.26
N THR A 15 -38.53 11.25 1.44
CA THR A 15 -38.24 9.84 1.59
C THR A 15 -37.14 9.44 0.60
N LEU A 16 -35.87 9.45 1.03
CA LEU A 16 -34.88 8.57 0.43
C LEU A 16 -35.16 7.16 0.95
N ARG A 17 -36.06 6.55 0.20
CA ARG A 17 -36.46 5.16 0.21
C ARG A 17 -35.21 4.27 0.25
N ASN A 18 -35.14 3.53 1.33
CA ASN A 18 -34.49 2.23 1.49
C ASN A 18 -34.09 1.59 0.15
N SER A 19 -32.79 1.53 -0.10
CA SER A 19 -32.20 0.33 -0.68
C SER A 19 -31.43 -0.31 0.47
N SER A 20 -32.10 -1.21 1.19
CA SER A 20 -31.40 -2.25 1.93
C SER A 20 -30.49 -2.94 0.93
N SER A 21 -29.22 -2.54 0.89
CA SER A 21 -28.20 -3.38 0.28
C SER A 21 -28.19 -4.65 1.10
N GLU A 22 -28.66 -5.73 0.48
CA GLU A 22 -28.52 -7.07 1.02
C GLU A 22 -27.12 -7.26 1.60
N PRO A 23 -26.97 -7.88 2.78
CA PRO A 23 -25.66 -8.13 3.39
C PRO A 23 -24.85 -9.21 2.65
N GLY A 24 -25.09 -9.41 1.36
CA GLY A 24 -24.75 -10.62 0.63
C GLY A 24 -23.88 -10.44 -0.60
N SER A 25 -23.05 -9.38 -0.72
CA SER A 25 -22.04 -9.37 -1.81
C SER A 25 -20.86 -8.39 -1.67
N SER A 26 -20.82 -7.54 -0.65
CA SER A 26 -19.72 -6.54 -0.48
C SER A 26 -18.54 -7.07 0.35
N ALA A 27 -18.77 -8.09 1.20
CA ALA A 27 -17.73 -8.69 2.04
C ALA A 27 -16.64 -9.47 1.27
N TYR A 28 -16.77 -9.60 -0.06
CA TYR A 28 -15.89 -10.42 -0.90
C TYR A 28 -15.14 -9.60 -1.96
N ALA A 29 -15.30 -8.28 -2.00
CA ALA A 29 -14.48 -7.45 -2.88
C ALA A 29 -13.00 -7.53 -2.41
N PRO A 30 -12.02 -7.76 -3.31
CA PRO A 30 -10.61 -7.79 -2.92
C PRO A 30 -10.16 -6.54 -2.15
N SER A 31 -10.74 -5.38 -2.47
CA SER A 31 -10.51 -4.13 -1.73
C SER A 31 -10.98 -4.21 -0.27
N PHE A 32 -12.14 -4.81 -0.01
CA PHE A 32 -12.68 -4.99 1.34
C PHE A 32 -11.79 -5.91 2.18
N LEU A 33 -11.29 -7.00 1.62
CA LEU A 33 -10.37 -7.92 2.31
C LEU A 33 -9.04 -7.24 2.66
N VAL A 34 -8.51 -6.40 1.75
CA VAL A 34 -7.30 -5.61 2.01
C VAL A 34 -7.53 -4.57 3.10
N GLU A 35 -8.68 -3.89 3.11
CA GLU A 35 -9.04 -2.94 4.15
C GLU A 35 -9.20 -3.62 5.52
N GLU A 36 -9.87 -4.76 5.57
CA GLU A 36 -9.98 -5.57 6.79
C GLU A 36 -8.61 -6.04 7.30
N PHE A 37 -7.73 -6.51 6.42
CA PHE A 37 -6.37 -6.89 6.79
C PHE A 37 -5.56 -5.71 7.35
N LYS A 38 -5.71 -4.50 6.76
CA LYS A 38 -5.11 -3.28 7.29
C LYS A 38 -5.70 -2.90 8.66
N ARG A 39 -7.01 -3.04 8.83
CA ARG A 39 -7.74 -2.73 10.08
C ARG A 39 -7.34 -3.64 11.24
N GLN A 40 -7.01 -4.91 10.96
CA GLN A 40 -6.55 -5.88 11.96
C GLN A 40 -5.17 -5.55 12.55
N GLY A 41 -4.46 -4.57 12.00
CA GLY A 41 -3.16 -4.12 12.51
C GLY A 41 -1.99 -5.05 12.21
N GLN A 42 -2.23 -6.25 11.67
CA GLN A 42 -1.18 -7.16 11.22
C GLN A 42 -0.33 -6.55 10.09
N PHE A 43 -0.98 -5.83 9.17
CA PHE A 43 -0.28 -5.07 8.13
C PHE A 43 0.76 -4.11 8.71
N ASP A 44 0.40 -3.35 9.76
CA ASP A 44 1.33 -2.38 10.38
C ASP A 44 2.47 -3.07 11.13
N GLN A 45 2.20 -4.21 11.77
CA GLN A 45 3.23 -5.02 12.42
C GLN A 45 4.23 -5.57 11.40
N ILE A 46 3.75 -6.10 10.28
CA ILE A 46 4.60 -6.60 9.18
C ILE A 46 5.41 -5.45 8.58
N ARG A 47 4.78 -4.30 8.29
CA ARG A 47 5.46 -3.12 7.76
C ARG A 47 6.60 -2.66 8.67
N LYS A 48 6.35 -2.56 9.98
CA LYS A 48 7.36 -2.18 10.98
C LYS A 48 8.51 -3.18 11.04
N ARG A 49 8.19 -4.47 11.02
CA ARG A 49 9.21 -5.53 11.05
C ARG A 49 10.08 -5.51 9.80
N ILE A 50 9.49 -5.41 8.61
CA ILE A 50 10.23 -5.29 7.34
C ILE A 50 11.17 -4.06 7.38
N LEU A 51 10.68 -2.92 7.88
CA LEU A 51 11.52 -1.73 8.03
C LEU A 51 12.70 -1.96 8.98
N GLN A 52 12.48 -2.63 10.11
CA GLN A 52 13.53 -2.96 11.07
C GLN A 52 14.57 -3.93 10.49
N GLU A 53 14.11 -4.99 9.81
CA GLU A 53 14.97 -5.96 9.13
C GLU A 53 15.78 -5.26 8.03
N PHE A 54 15.15 -4.35 7.28
CA PHE A 54 15.82 -3.54 6.28
C PHE A 54 16.93 -2.68 6.88
N GLN A 55 16.63 -1.93 7.95
CA GLN A 55 17.61 -1.08 8.63
C GLN A 55 18.83 -1.84 9.18
N GLN A 56 18.66 -3.13 9.50
CA GLN A 56 19.72 -4.01 10.02
C GLN A 56 20.46 -4.80 8.94
N SER A 57 20.09 -4.61 7.67
CA SER A 57 20.66 -5.31 6.53
C SER A 57 21.90 -4.63 5.97
N GLY A 58 22.67 -5.39 5.18
CA GLY A 58 23.80 -4.85 4.42
C GLY A 58 23.37 -3.88 3.30
N HIS A 59 22.09 -3.87 2.89
CA HIS A 59 21.60 -3.02 1.81
C HIS A 59 21.28 -1.59 2.27
N TYR A 60 21.00 -1.38 3.56
CA TYR A 60 20.56 -0.09 4.08
C TYR A 60 21.58 1.05 3.89
N PRO A 61 22.89 0.87 4.16
CA PRO A 61 23.88 1.92 3.92
C PRO A 61 23.96 2.33 2.44
N GLY A 62 23.94 1.35 1.53
CA GLY A 62 23.97 1.62 0.08
C GLY A 62 22.72 2.34 -0.41
N PHE A 63 21.55 1.99 0.11
CA PHE A 63 20.31 2.69 -0.19
C PHE A 63 20.34 4.15 0.29
N LEU A 64 20.81 4.41 1.52
CA LEU A 64 20.95 5.78 2.03
C LEU A 64 21.91 6.60 1.19
N GLN A 65 23.04 6.03 0.78
CA GLN A 65 23.99 6.71 -0.09
C GLN A 65 23.34 7.08 -1.43
N GLN A 66 22.60 6.17 -2.07
CA GLN A 66 21.90 6.46 -3.31
C GLN A 66 20.83 7.55 -3.15
N ALA A 67 20.09 7.54 -2.04
CA ALA A 67 19.12 8.58 -1.71
C ALA A 67 19.79 9.94 -1.52
N GLU A 68 20.91 9.99 -0.78
CA GLU A 68 21.68 11.21 -0.58
C GLU A 68 22.25 11.74 -1.89
N GLU A 69 22.86 10.89 -2.71
CA GLU A 69 23.37 11.27 -4.03
C GLU A 69 22.25 11.81 -4.94
N SER A 70 21.06 11.21 -4.91
CA SER A 70 19.91 11.73 -5.65
C SER A 70 19.51 13.13 -5.17
N MET A 71 19.45 13.34 -3.86
CA MET A 71 19.10 14.65 -3.30
C MET A 71 20.15 15.70 -3.64
N LEU A 72 21.44 15.35 -3.56
CA LEU A 72 22.53 16.25 -3.92
C LEU A 72 22.43 16.67 -5.39
N ARG A 73 22.24 15.70 -6.30
CA ARG A 73 22.03 16.00 -7.74
C ARG A 73 20.82 16.90 -7.97
N PHE A 74 19.73 16.70 -7.23
CA PHE A 74 18.56 17.59 -7.30
C PHE A 74 18.88 19.01 -6.83
N VAL A 75 19.59 19.14 -5.71
CA VAL A 75 19.98 20.45 -5.16
C VAL A 75 20.92 21.18 -6.11
N GLU A 76 21.90 20.50 -6.69
CA GLU A 76 22.85 21.06 -7.64
C GLU A 76 22.15 21.52 -8.93
N SER A 77 21.26 20.69 -9.49
CA SER A 77 20.51 21.02 -10.71
C SER A 77 19.48 22.13 -10.54
N HIS A 78 19.02 22.38 -9.31
CA HIS A 78 18.00 23.39 -9.01
C HIS A 78 18.49 24.48 -8.04
N ALA A 79 19.81 24.66 -7.91
CA ALA A 79 20.42 25.55 -6.92
C ALA A 79 19.82 26.97 -6.97
N ASP A 80 19.74 27.56 -8.16
CA ASP A 80 19.19 28.91 -8.37
C ASP A 80 17.75 29.05 -7.89
N ARG A 81 16.92 28.02 -8.13
CA ARG A 81 15.51 28.01 -7.70
C ARG A 81 15.39 27.77 -6.20
N LEU A 82 16.25 26.94 -5.63
CA LEU A 82 16.19 26.56 -4.22
C LEU A 82 16.70 27.69 -3.30
N VAL A 83 17.73 28.44 -3.70
CA VAL A 83 18.31 29.53 -2.89
C VAL A 83 17.25 30.55 -2.44
N PHE A 84 16.31 30.91 -3.31
CA PHE A 84 15.27 31.91 -3.01
C PHE A 84 13.96 31.32 -2.48
N ARG A 85 13.85 29.99 -2.38
CA ARG A 85 12.63 29.29 -1.96
C ARG A 85 12.56 29.19 -0.44
N ASP A 86 11.39 29.34 0.15
CA ASP A 86 11.21 29.16 1.60
C ASP A 86 11.64 27.76 2.08
N ALA A 87 12.13 27.65 3.31
CA ALA A 87 12.63 26.41 3.90
C ALA A 87 11.61 25.25 3.85
N ARG A 88 10.33 25.52 4.15
CA ARG A 88 9.29 24.49 4.09
C ARG A 88 9.06 24.00 2.67
N LEU A 89 9.09 24.92 1.71
CA LEU A 89 8.88 24.61 0.30
C LEU A 89 10.09 23.91 -0.34
N ARG A 90 11.32 24.20 0.13
CA ARG A 90 12.51 23.43 -0.24
C ARG A 90 12.43 21.99 0.25
N HIS A 91 12.08 21.80 1.52
CA HIS A 91 11.90 20.47 2.10
C HIS A 91 10.81 19.68 1.36
N SER A 92 9.66 20.31 1.07
CA SER A 92 8.60 19.69 0.29
C SER A 92 9.05 19.27 -1.11
N ASP A 93 9.88 20.08 -1.78
CA ASP A 93 10.40 19.76 -3.10
C ASP A 93 11.37 18.56 -3.05
N LEU A 94 12.23 18.50 -2.02
CA LEU A 94 13.13 17.37 -1.79
C LEU A 94 12.38 16.07 -1.48
N MET A 95 11.36 16.13 -0.64
CA MET A 95 10.52 14.96 -0.34
C MET A 95 9.80 14.47 -1.60
N ARG A 96 9.28 15.39 -2.42
CA ARG A 96 8.64 15.03 -3.69
C ARG A 96 9.62 14.37 -4.65
N GLU A 97 10.86 14.84 -4.72
CA GLU A 97 11.89 14.22 -5.55
C GLU A 97 12.21 12.79 -5.08
N LEU A 98 12.38 12.60 -3.76
CA LEU A 98 12.58 11.27 -3.19
C LEU A 98 11.41 10.32 -3.46
N ASP A 99 10.18 10.81 -3.35
CA ASP A 99 8.97 10.02 -3.63
C ASP A 99 8.84 9.64 -5.12
N GLN A 100 9.40 10.44 -6.03
CA GLN A 100 9.38 10.19 -7.48
C GLN A 100 10.54 9.30 -7.94
N ASN A 101 11.61 9.21 -7.16
CA ASN A 101 12.77 8.43 -7.53
C ASN A 101 12.50 6.93 -7.28
N PRO A 102 12.66 6.05 -8.29
CA PRO A 102 12.41 4.61 -8.15
C PRO A 102 13.46 3.85 -7.32
N LEU A 103 14.13 4.49 -6.35
CA LEU A 103 15.18 3.87 -5.53
C LEU A 103 14.68 2.63 -4.79
N LEU A 104 13.47 2.71 -4.23
CA LEU A 104 12.88 1.59 -3.51
C LEU A 104 12.53 0.44 -4.46
N ASP A 105 11.94 0.76 -5.62
CA ASP A 105 11.57 -0.25 -6.62
C ASP A 105 12.81 -0.96 -7.17
N GLN A 106 13.87 -0.20 -7.48
CA GLN A 106 15.17 -0.74 -7.91
C GLN A 106 15.80 -1.61 -6.82
N LEU A 107 15.74 -1.18 -5.56
CA LEU A 107 16.23 -1.96 -4.44
C LEU A 107 15.47 -3.29 -4.33
N VAL A 108 14.14 -3.26 -4.35
CA VAL A 108 13.28 -4.46 -4.29
C VAL A 108 13.56 -5.38 -5.47
N GLU A 109 13.69 -4.84 -6.68
CA GLU A 109 14.04 -5.60 -7.87
C GLU A 109 15.42 -6.27 -7.71
N ASN A 110 16.45 -5.52 -7.27
CA ASN A 110 17.78 -6.05 -7.03
C ASN A 110 17.79 -7.18 -5.98
N ILE A 111 17.06 -7.02 -4.88
CA ILE A 111 16.94 -8.06 -3.84
C ILE A 111 16.18 -9.28 -4.39
N SER A 112 15.16 -9.07 -5.22
CA SER A 112 14.37 -10.17 -5.81
C SER A 112 15.14 -10.96 -6.88
N GLN A 113 16.07 -10.29 -7.57
CA GLN A 113 16.94 -10.89 -8.58
C GLN A 113 18.18 -11.55 -7.98
N GLN A 114 18.54 -11.21 -6.73
CA GLN A 114 19.55 -11.95 -5.99
C GLN A 114 18.97 -13.33 -5.64
N PRO A 115 19.44 -14.42 -6.27
CA PRO A 115 19.07 -15.75 -5.80
C PRO A 115 19.54 -15.88 -4.35
N ASN A 116 18.87 -16.72 -3.57
CA ASN A 116 19.13 -17.05 -2.15
C ASN A 116 20.57 -17.60 -1.87
N SER A 117 21.62 -17.08 -2.48
CA SER A 117 22.90 -17.75 -2.68
C SER A 117 24.09 -17.03 -2.06
N ALA A 118 23.97 -15.76 -1.62
CA ALA A 118 25.13 -15.01 -1.14
C ALA A 118 25.19 -14.79 0.39
N GLU A 119 24.07 -14.81 1.12
CA GLU A 119 24.08 -14.63 2.59
C GLU A 119 23.83 -15.91 3.40
N ILE A 120 23.60 -17.06 2.76
CA ILE A 120 23.63 -18.37 3.44
C ILE A 120 25.07 -18.73 3.91
N ALA A 121 26.10 -18.02 3.42
CA ALA A 121 27.50 -18.32 3.74
C ALA A 121 28.06 -17.63 4.98
N ALA A 122 27.39 -16.62 5.57
CA ALA A 122 27.94 -15.86 6.69
C ALA A 122 27.21 -16.07 8.03
N ASP A 123 25.90 -16.31 8.03
CA ASP A 123 25.14 -16.62 9.24
C ASP A 123 23.83 -17.38 8.91
N PRO A 124 23.70 -18.68 9.23
CA PRO A 124 22.48 -19.45 8.97
C PRO A 124 21.26 -18.96 9.76
N ALA A 125 21.42 -18.01 10.68
CA ALA A 125 20.34 -17.44 11.47
C ALA A 125 19.72 -16.15 10.89
N LYS A 126 20.32 -15.54 9.84
CA LYS A 126 19.81 -14.30 9.26
C LYS A 126 19.00 -14.63 7.99
N PRO A 127 17.65 -14.63 8.05
CA PRO A 127 16.85 -14.80 6.83
C PRO A 127 17.16 -13.63 5.88
N ALA A 128 17.12 -13.91 4.57
CA ALA A 128 17.22 -12.90 3.52
C ALA A 128 16.30 -11.70 3.83
N LEU A 129 16.61 -10.51 3.32
CA LEU A 129 15.84 -9.29 3.61
C LEU A 129 14.32 -9.41 3.44
N LEU A 130 13.91 -10.20 2.44
CA LEU A 130 12.51 -10.52 2.19
C LEU A 130 12.08 -11.87 2.81
N GLY A 131 13.04 -12.67 3.27
CA GLY A 131 12.99 -14.00 3.90
C GLY A 131 11.61 -14.58 4.24
N GLN A 132 11.34 -14.84 5.52
CA GLN A 132 10.09 -15.46 6.00
C GLN A 132 8.83 -14.66 5.63
N HIS A 133 8.95 -13.37 5.27
CA HIS A 133 7.81 -12.52 4.89
C HIS A 133 7.40 -12.71 3.44
N CYS A 134 8.33 -13.05 2.53
CA CYS A 134 8.02 -13.54 1.20
C CYS A 134 7.33 -14.90 1.30
N SER A 135 7.77 -15.78 2.23
CA SER A 135 7.02 -17.01 2.54
C SER A 135 5.62 -16.67 3.03
N THR A 136 5.47 -15.80 4.04
CA THR A 136 4.16 -15.45 4.60
C THR A 136 3.24 -14.82 3.54
N ALA A 137 3.76 -13.89 2.73
CA ALA A 137 2.99 -13.29 1.64
C ALA A 137 2.68 -14.29 0.53
N TYR A 138 3.58 -15.25 0.27
CA TYR A 138 3.34 -16.37 -0.63
C TYR A 138 2.26 -17.30 -0.08
N ASP A 139 2.31 -17.65 1.20
CA ASP A 139 1.35 -18.51 1.90
C ASP A 139 -0.04 -17.86 1.92
N ILE A 140 -0.12 -16.56 2.23
CA ILE A 140 -1.37 -15.78 2.14
C ILE A 140 -1.92 -15.79 0.71
N ARG A 141 -1.07 -15.58 -0.32
CA ARG A 141 -1.50 -15.65 -1.73
C ARG A 141 -1.98 -17.03 -2.12
N GLN A 142 -1.29 -18.09 -1.71
CA GLN A 142 -1.68 -19.47 -1.98
C GLN A 142 -3.01 -19.82 -1.31
N GLN A 143 -3.22 -19.36 -0.07
CA GLN A 143 -4.46 -19.55 0.65
C GLN A 143 -5.64 -18.84 -0.03
N ILE A 144 -5.46 -17.57 -0.43
CA ILE A 144 -6.48 -16.82 -1.18
C ILE A 144 -6.80 -17.52 -2.51
N HIS A 145 -5.78 -17.98 -3.24
CA HIS A 145 -5.96 -18.68 -4.51
C HIS A 145 -6.72 -20.00 -4.34
N ALA A 146 -6.40 -20.79 -3.31
CA ALA A 146 -7.11 -22.02 -2.99
C ALA A 146 -8.59 -21.76 -2.62
N MET A 147 -8.87 -20.68 -1.89
CA MET A 147 -10.25 -20.30 -1.56
C MET A 147 -11.06 -19.90 -2.81
N VAL A 148 -10.45 -19.16 -3.74
CA VAL A 148 -11.10 -18.79 -5.01
C VAL A 148 -11.42 -20.05 -5.84
N GLN A 149 -10.45 -20.96 -5.98
CA GLN A 149 -10.65 -22.20 -6.74
C GLN A 149 -11.71 -23.13 -6.14
N ALA A 150 -11.76 -23.24 -4.81
CA ALA A 150 -12.77 -24.05 -4.13
C ALA A 150 -14.19 -23.49 -4.37
N GLU A 151 -14.33 -22.16 -4.43
CA GLU A 151 -15.61 -21.51 -4.67
C GLU A 151 -16.05 -21.59 -6.14
N ASP A 152 -15.12 -21.47 -7.09
CA ASP A 152 -15.39 -21.70 -8.51
C ASP A 152 -15.82 -23.15 -8.76
N ALA A 153 -15.18 -24.11 -8.09
CA ALA A 153 -15.55 -25.53 -8.17
C ALA A 153 -16.95 -25.79 -7.57
N LYS A 154 -17.30 -25.11 -6.47
CA LYS A 154 -18.62 -25.19 -5.85
C LYS A 154 -19.72 -24.62 -6.75
N ARG A 155 -19.48 -23.47 -7.39
CA ARG A 155 -20.41 -22.87 -8.36
C ARG A 155 -20.59 -23.74 -9.62
N ALA A 156 -19.52 -24.37 -10.11
CA ALA A 156 -19.61 -25.29 -11.24
C ALA A 156 -20.45 -26.53 -10.91
N ALA A 157 -20.39 -27.02 -9.67
CA ALA A 157 -21.21 -28.13 -9.20
C ALA A 157 -22.70 -27.73 -9.03
N GLU A 158 -22.98 -26.53 -8.49
CA GLU A 158 -24.34 -26.01 -8.33
C GLU A 158 -25.01 -25.68 -9.68
N SER A 159 -24.24 -25.35 -10.71
CA SER A 159 -24.73 -25.12 -12.09
C SER A 159 -24.97 -26.41 -12.89
N ALA A 160 -24.47 -27.57 -12.44
CA ALA A 160 -24.61 -28.83 -13.14
C ALA A 160 -25.78 -29.70 -12.62
N ASP A 161 -26.36 -29.33 -11.48
CA ASP A 161 -27.46 -30.04 -10.78
C ASP A 161 -28.83 -29.31 -10.91
N GLY A 162 -28.90 -28.26 -11.72
CA GLY A 162 -30.13 -27.51 -12.06
C GLY A 162 -30.43 -27.54 -13.55
#